data_AF-A0A1V4LVZ9-F1
#
_entry.id   AF-A0A1V4LVZ9-F1
#
_cell.length_a   1.000
_cell.length_b   1.000
_cell.length_c   1.000
_cell.angle_alpha   90.00
_cell.angle_beta   90.00
_cell.angle_gamma   90.00
#
_symmetry.space_group_name_H-M   'P 1'
#
loop_
_entity.id
_entity.type
_entity.pdbx_description
1 polymer ?
#
loop_
_entity_poly.entity_id
_entity_poly.type
_entity_poly.pdbx_seq_one_letter_code
_entity_poly.pdbx_strand_id
1 'polypeptide(L)' 'MFWYGSKKDRFRVQRWISIIVLCVGALFLISGIYQYVSCQGPGYPIFKALVMMGVASVMFYIADKW' A
#
# COMPACT_ATOMS: atom_id res chain seq x y z
N MET A 1 20.26 6.91 17.82
CA MET A 1 19.03 6.11 17.60
C MET A 1 19.04 5.59 16.15
N PHE A 2 18.94 4.27 15.98
CA PHE A 2 18.75 3.52 14.72
C PHE A 2 19.83 3.63 13.62
N TRP A 3 21.03 3.12 13.94
CA TRP A 3 22.01 2.68 12.94
C TRP A 3 21.64 1.26 12.45
N TYR A 4 20.50 1.13 11.76
CA TYR A 4 20.08 -0.14 11.16
C TYR A 4 20.81 -0.32 9.83
N GLY A 5 21.71 -1.31 9.78
CA GLY A 5 22.14 -2.11 8.61
C GLY A 5 22.50 -1.42 7.29
N SER A 6 23.50 -1.98 6.61
CA SER A 6 23.91 -1.65 5.24
C SER A 6 22.74 -1.24 4.34
N LYS A 7 22.91 -0.22 3.47
CA LYS A 7 21.86 0.37 2.62
C LYS A 7 20.91 -0.68 1.98
N LYS A 8 21.46 -1.83 1.58
CA LYS A 8 20.76 -2.98 0.99
C LYS A 8 19.68 -3.60 1.89
N ASP A 9 19.90 -3.67 3.21
CA ASP A 9 18.93 -4.25 4.15
C ASP A 9 17.70 -3.35 4.33
N ARG A 10 17.90 -2.03 4.29
CA ARG A 10 16.80 -1.05 4.37
C ARG A 10 15.86 -1.16 3.17
N PHE A 11 16.40 -1.28 1.96
CA PHE A 11 15.59 -1.46 0.76
C PHE A 11 14.83 -2.80 0.75
N ARG A 12 15.44 -3.87 1.27
CA ARG A 12 14.74 -5.16 1.44
C ARG A 12 13.54 -5.02 2.39
N VAL A 13 13.72 -4.39 3.56
CA VAL A 13 12.63 -4.15 4.52
C VAL A 13 11.56 -3.22 3.93
N GLN A 14 11.96 -2.16 3.23
CA GLN A 14 11.04 -1.22 2.57
C GLN A 14 10.21 -1.90 1.47
N ARG A 15 10.78 -2.86 0.75
CA ARG A 15 10.09 -3.69 -0.24
C ARG A 15 9.05 -4.60 0.42
N TRP A 16 9.39 -5.25 1.54
CA TRP A 16 8.44 -6.04 2.32
C TRP A 16 7.28 -5.20 2.88
N ILE A 17 7.57 -4.03 3.45
CA ILE A 17 6.54 -3.10 3.94
C ILE A 17 5.63 -2.67 2.79
N SER A 18 6.19 -2.35 1.62
CA SER A 18 5.40 -1.95 0.45
C SER A 18 4.48 -3.07 -0.05
N ILE A 19 4.93 -4.34 -0.03
CA ILE A 19 4.08 -5.51 -0.34
C ILE A 19 2.92 -5.62 0.63
N ILE A 20 3.20 -5.51 1.95
CA ILE A 20 2.16 -5.59 2.97
C ILE A 20 1.14 -4.46 2.78
N VAL A 21 1.60 -3.23 2.54
CA VAL A 21 0.71 -2.08 2.29
C VAL A 21 -0.12 -2.29 1.01
N LEU A 22 0.45 -2.85 -0.06
CA LEU A 22 -0.31 -3.20 -1.27
C LEU A 22 -1.38 -4.26 -0.98
N CYS A 23 -1.07 -5.31 -0.23
CA CYS A 23 -2.04 -6.33 0.16
C CYS A 23 -3.17 -5.73 1.02
N VAL A 24 -2.84 -4.92 2.03
CA VAL A 24 -3.83 -4.27 2.89
C VAL A 24 -4.68 -3.29 2.08
N GLY A 25 -4.06 -2.51 1.19
CA GLY A 25 -4.76 -1.59 0.28
C GLY A 25 -5.73 -2.31 -0.65
N ALA A 26 -5.35 -3.47 -1.20
CA ALA A 26 -6.22 -4.29 -2.03
C ALA A 26 -7.41 -4.84 -1.24
N LEU A 27 -7.20 -5.33 -0.01
CA LEU A 27 -8.30 -5.78 0.86
C LEU A 27 -9.26 -4.63 1.20
N PHE A 28 -8.73 -3.44 1.46
CA PHE A 28 -9.52 -2.23 1.71
C PHE A 28 -10.32 -1.78 0.48
N LEU A 29 -9.75 -1.97 -0.71
CA LEU A 29 -10.42 -1.66 -1.96
C LEU A 29 -11.58 -2.63 -2.21
N ILE A 30 -11.37 -3.93 -1.99
CA ILE A 30 -12.41 -4.96 -2.13
C ILE A 30 -13.57 -4.71 -1.16
N SER A 31 -13.27 -4.44 0.11
CA SER A 31 -14.30 -4.15 1.11
C SER A 31 -15.04 -2.83 0.84
N GLY A 32 -14.34 -1.81 0.36
CA GLY A 32 -14.94 -0.54 -0.07
C GLY A 32 -15.85 -0.71 -1.29
N ILE A 33 -15.44 -1.48 -2.30
CA ILE A 33 -16.28 -1.80 -3.48
C ILE A 33 -17.51 -2.59 -3.05
N TYR A 34 -17.35 -3.58 -2.17
CA TYR A 34 -18.47 -4.37 -1.66
C TYR A 34 -19.49 -3.48 -0.93
N GLN A 35 -19.04 -2.59 -0.03
CA GLN A 35 -19.95 -1.64 0.63
C GLN A 35 -20.62 -0.66 -0.35
N TYR A 36 -19.91 -0.21 -1.37
CA TYR A 36 -20.46 0.72 -2.36
C TYR A 36 -21.53 0.05 -3.23
N VAL A 37 -21.28 -1.17 -3.70
CA VAL A 37 -22.20 -1.92 -4.58
C VAL A 37 -23.37 -2.52 -3.79
N SER A 38 -23.10 -3.10 -2.62
CA SER A 38 -24.12 -3.82 -1.84
C SER A 38 -24.92 -2.93 -0.88
N CYS A 39 -24.34 -1.81 -0.42
CA CYS A 39 -24.98 -0.96 0.60
C CYS A 39 -25.21 0.49 0.16
N GLN A 40 -24.94 0.84 -1.10
CA GLN A 40 -24.90 2.25 -1.57
C GLN A 40 -24.06 3.14 -0.64
N GLY A 41 -22.99 2.58 -0.06
CA GLY A 41 -22.12 3.30 0.86
C GLY A 41 -21.39 4.45 0.17
N PRO A 42 -20.90 5.45 0.91
CA PRO A 42 -20.16 6.57 0.32
C PRO A 42 -18.94 6.05 -0.44
N GLY A 43 -18.62 6.61 -1.62
CA GLY A 43 -17.48 6.18 -2.46
C GLY A 43 -16.10 6.59 -1.94
N TYR A 44 -16.05 7.38 -0.87
CA TYR A 44 -14.83 7.87 -0.24
C TYR A 44 -13.82 6.78 0.22
N PRO A 45 -14.24 5.60 0.75
CA PRO A 45 -13.35 4.49 1.09
C PRO A 45 -12.60 3.93 -0.12
N ILE A 46 -13.27 3.87 -1.28
CA ILE A 46 -12.67 3.38 -2.54
C ILE A 46 -11.58 4.33 -3.01
N PHE A 47 -11.86 5.64 -2.98
CA PHE A 47 -10.88 6.65 -3.35
C PHE A 47 -9.64 6.62 -2.44
N LYS A 48 -9.83 6.48 -1.13
CA LYS A 48 -8.73 6.29 -0.17
C LYS A 48 -7.90 5.06 -0.49
N ALA A 49 -8.54 3.93 -0.79
CA ALA A 49 -7.83 2.70 -1.13
C ALA A 49 -7.00 2.83 -2.42
N LEU A 50 -7.53 3.50 -3.45
CA LEU A 50 -6.79 3.79 -4.68
C LEU A 50 -5.56 4.67 -4.45
N VAL A 51 -5.69 5.74 -3.65
CA VAL A 51 -4.57 6.61 -3.30
C VAL A 51 -3.51 5.83 -2.53
N MET A 52 -3.92 4.96 -1.61
CA MET A 52 -3.00 4.12 -0.82
C MET A 52 -2.24 3.12 -1.70
N MET A 53 -2.92 2.49 -2.66
CA MET A 53 -2.27 1.64 -3.66
C MET A 53 -1.29 2.40 -4.57
N GLY A 54 -1.66 3.62 -4.98
CA GLY A 54 -0.77 4.50 -5.75
C GLY A 54 0.51 4.85 -5.01
N VAL A 55 0.41 5.25 -3.74
CA VAL A 55 1.58 5.55 -2.91
C VAL A 55 2.44 4.31 -2.69
N ALA A 56 1.82 3.16 -2.38
CA ALA A 56 2.55 1.92 -2.14
C ALA A 56 3.27 1.40 -3.39
N SER A 57 2.67 1.54 -4.57
CA SER A 57 3.31 1.19 -5.85
C SER A 57 4.48 2.11 -6.21
N VAL A 58 4.37 3.42 -5.94
CA VAL A 58 5.50 4.37 -6.10
C VAL A 58 6.65 4.01 -5.14
N MET A 59 6.33 3.71 -3.88
CA MET A 59 7.35 3.28 -2.90
C MET A 59 8.02 1.96 -3.30
N PHE A 60 7.25 1.02 -3.85
CA PHE A 60 7.78 -0.24 -4.38
C PHE A 60 8.68 -0.03 -5.59
N TYR A 61 8.29 0.85 -6.52
CA TYR A 61 9.09 1.20 -7.70
C TYR A 61 10.42 1.86 -7.32
N ILE A 62 10.41 2.79 -6.36
CA ILE A 62 11.63 3.43 -5.86
C ILE A 62 12.53 2.42 -5.15
N ALA A 63 11.94 1.47 -4.40
CA ALA A 63 12.69 0.43 -3.70
C ALA A 63 13.29 -0.64 -4.63
N ASP A 64 12.78 -0.80 -5.86
CA ASP A 64 13.36 -1.71 -6.86
C ASP A 64 14.50 -1.06 -7.67
N LYS A 65 14.47 0.28 -7.79
CA LYS A 65 15.44 1.07 -8.57
C LYS A 65 16.74 1.38 -7.81
N TRP A 66 16.80 1.09 -6.51
CA TRP A 66 17.89 1.41 -5.58
C TRP A 66 18.33 0.19 -4.77
#